data_AF-A0A939I3Y2-F1
#
_entry.id   AF-A0A939I3Y2-F1
#
_cell.length_a   1.000
_cell.length_b   1.000
_cell.length_c   1.000
_cell.angle_alpha   90.00
_cell.angle_beta   90.00
_cell.angle_gamma   90.00
#
_symmetry.space_group_name_H-M   'P 1'
#
loop_
_entity.id
_entity.type
_entity.pdbx_description
1 polymer ?
#
loop_
_entity_poly.entity_id
_entity_poly.type
_entity_poly.pdbx_seq_one_letter_code
_entity_poly.pdbx_strand_id
1 'polypeptide(L)'
;MLDLPSSWLEIQPDRVYQTSKGRLVSFSQTQIELGKKYDPQNKHLKAIEKGEVPPKGNIGLVPSKKEGYHLKSKVLGKGGNYRFHAQYC
;
A
#
# COMPACT_ATOMS: atom_id res chain seq x y z
N MET A 1 14.44 0.69 12.73
CA MET A 1 13.33 0.69 11.75
C MET A 1 12.03 0.90 12.51
N LEU A 2 11.02 1.51 11.89
CA LEU A 2 9.70 1.69 12.50
C LEU A 2 8.69 0.73 11.88
N ASP A 3 7.77 0.25 12.70
CA ASP A 3 6.61 -0.49 12.22
C ASP A 3 5.76 0.39 11.29
N LEU A 4 5.19 -0.21 10.26
CA LEU A 4 4.28 0.47 9.34
C LEU A 4 3.02 0.93 10.10
N PRO A 5 2.74 2.25 10.17
CA PRO A 5 1.53 2.75 10.78
C PRO A 5 0.28 2.21 10.10
N SER A 6 -0.83 2.16 10.86
CA SER A 6 -2.12 1.72 10.33
C SER A 6 -2.93 2.84 9.65
N SER A 7 -2.39 4.07 9.62
CA SER A 7 -3.03 5.26 9.07
C SER A 7 -2.12 6.07 8.15
N TRP A 8 -2.65 6.54 7.01
CA TRP A 8 -1.94 7.46 6.10
C TRP A 8 -1.58 8.81 6.75
N LEU A 9 -2.25 9.19 7.84
CA LEU A 9 -1.94 10.43 8.57
C LEU A 9 -0.61 10.35 9.32
N GLU A 10 -0.16 9.15 9.65
CA GLU A 10 1.04 8.88 10.44
C GLU A 10 2.26 8.54 9.56
N ILE A 11 2.04 8.36 8.26
CA ILE A 11 3.09 8.09 7.28
C ILE A 11 3.83 9.40 6.94
N GLN A 12 5.15 9.33 7.01
CA GLN A 12 6.06 10.39 6.59
C GLN A 12 6.67 10.05 5.23
N PRO A 13 6.87 11.07 4.36
CA PRO A 13 7.46 10.87 3.04
C PRO A 13 8.88 10.34 3.14
N ASP A 14 9.23 9.44 2.21
CA ASP A 14 10.57 8.86 2.00
C ASP A 14 11.17 8.15 3.23
N ARG A 15 10.36 7.95 4.27
CA ARG A 15 10.71 7.19 5.46
C ARG A 15 10.48 5.70 5.21
N VAL A 16 11.45 4.88 5.61
CA VAL A 16 11.36 3.42 5.51
C VAL A 16 10.65 2.85 6.73
N TYR A 17 9.58 2.09 6.45
CA TYR A 17 8.81 1.34 7.42
C TYR A 17 8.96 -0.16 7.19
N GLN A 18 8.79 -0.95 8.23
CA GLN A 18 8.81 -2.39 8.18
C GLN A 18 7.41 -2.94 8.50
N THR A 19 6.93 -3.83 7.65
CA THR A 19 5.70 -4.59 7.91
C THR A 19 5.96 -5.71 8.93
N SER A 20 4.92 -6.24 9.56
CA SER A 20 5.00 -7.42 10.44
C SER A 20 5.59 -8.67 9.77
N LYS A 21 5.64 -8.73 8.44
CA LYS A 21 6.27 -9.79 7.64
C LYS A 21 7.72 -9.47 7.24
N GLY A 22 8.28 -8.38 7.76
CA GLY A 22 9.67 -7.97 7.52
C GLY A 22 9.90 -7.26 6.19
N ARG A 23 8.87 -7.03 5.37
CA ARG A 23 9.00 -6.26 4.12
C ARG A 23 9.21 -4.78 4.44
N LEU A 24 10.19 -4.17 3.77
CA LEU A 24 10.46 -2.74 3.84
C LEU A 24 9.64 -1.99 2.79
N VAL A 25 9.05 -0.86 3.20
CA VAL A 25 8.25 0.00 2.33
C VAL A 25 8.53 1.47 2.63
N SER A 26 8.50 2.30 1.60
CA SER A 26 8.52 3.76 1.71
C SER A 26 7.47 4.35 0.77
N PHE A 27 7.07 5.59 1.03
CA PHE A 27 6.04 6.27 0.26
C PHE A 27 6.50 7.69 -0.07
N SER A 28 6.32 8.10 -1.32
CA SER A 28 6.53 9.51 -1.69
C SER A 28 5.41 10.40 -1.12
N GLN A 29 5.68 11.69 -1.04
CA GLN A 29 4.67 12.69 -0.64
C GLN A 29 3.37 12.56 -1.47
N THR A 30 3.48 12.39 -2.78
CA THR A 30 2.32 12.22 -3.67
C THR A 30 1.52 10.96 -3.32
N GLN A 31 2.19 9.83 -3.01
CA GLN A 31 1.49 8.61 -2.62
C GLN A 31 0.75 8.78 -1.29
N ILE A 32 1.34 9.48 -0.33
CA ILE A 32 0.72 9.76 0.97
C ILE A 32 -0.53 10.64 0.80
N GLU A 33 -0.46 11.69 -0.02
CA GLU A 33 -1.61 12.56 -0.31
C GLU A 33 -2.75 11.80 -1.01
N LEU A 34 -2.41 10.95 -1.98
CA LEU A 34 -3.38 10.08 -2.63
C LEU A 34 -4.00 9.09 -1.64
N GLY A 35 -3.20 8.55 -0.70
CA GLY A 35 -3.65 7.69 0.39
C GLY A 35 -4.67 8.37 1.29
N LYS A 36 -4.34 9.57 1.77
CA LYS A 36 -5.23 10.40 2.59
C LYS A 36 -6.55 10.73 1.87
N LYS A 37 -6.48 11.02 0.56
CA LYS A 37 -7.65 11.42 -0.24
C LYS A 37 -8.56 10.26 -0.63
N TYR A 38 -7.99 9.12 -1.05
CA TYR A 38 -8.73 8.04 -1.69
C TYR A 38 -8.78 6.75 -0.86
N ASP A 39 -8.05 6.67 0.26
CA ASP A 39 -8.08 5.55 1.19
C ASP A 39 -8.34 5.99 2.65
N PRO A 40 -9.46 6.67 2.93
CA PRO A 40 -9.78 7.17 4.27
C PRO A 40 -9.96 6.06 5.31
N GLN A 41 -10.14 4.81 4.88
CA GLN A 41 -10.26 3.63 5.75
C GLN A 41 -8.95 2.83 5.88
N ASN A 42 -7.85 3.34 5.29
CA ASN A 42 -6.52 2.74 5.32
C ASN A 42 -6.49 1.28 4.82
N LYS A 43 -7.39 0.91 3.89
CA LYS A 43 -7.51 -0.46 3.37
C LYS A 43 -6.30 -0.85 2.54
N HIS A 44 -5.71 0.10 1.81
CA HIS A 44 -4.49 -0.15 1.04
C HIS A 44 -3.28 -0.29 1.96
N LEU A 45 -3.20 0.51 3.03
CA LEU A 45 -2.12 0.39 4.01
C LEU A 45 -2.17 -0.96 4.75
N LYS A 46 -3.37 -1.40 5.14
CA LYS A 46 -3.61 -2.77 5.67
C LYS A 46 -3.27 -3.87 4.66
N ALA A 47 -3.51 -3.65 3.38
CA ALA A 47 -3.15 -4.57 2.31
C ALA A 47 -1.62 -4.71 2.17
N ILE A 48 -0.90 -3.59 2.30
CA ILE A 48 0.56 -3.54 2.28
C ILE A 48 1.12 -4.25 3.51
N GLU A 49 0.57 -3.96 4.69
CA GLU A 49 0.98 -4.55 5.97
C GLU A 49 0.88 -6.08 5.96
N LYS A 50 -0.19 -6.63 5.39
CA LYS A 50 -0.35 -8.08 5.26
C LYS A 50 0.64 -8.72 4.31
N GLY A 51 1.15 -7.98 3.32
CA GLY A 51 2.17 -8.44 2.38
C GLY A 51 1.74 -9.53 1.38
N GLU A 52 0.52 -10.06 1.51
CA GLU A 52 0.04 -11.23 0.77
C GLU A 52 -0.58 -10.88 -0.58
N VAL A 53 -0.29 -11.70 -1.59
CA VAL A 53 -1.03 -11.78 -2.86
C VAL A 53 -2.29 -12.58 -2.56
N PRO A 54 -3.45 -11.93 -2.43
CA PRO A 54 -4.61 -12.65 -1.96
C PRO A 54 -5.14 -13.59 -3.05
N PRO A 55 -5.80 -14.69 -2.67
CA PRO A 55 -6.65 -15.46 -3.57
C PRO A 55 -7.65 -14.55 -4.31
N LYS A 56 -8.12 -15.03 -5.47
CA LYS A 56 -9.11 -14.31 -6.29
C LYS A 56 -10.32 -13.95 -5.41
N GLY A 57 -10.52 -12.65 -5.17
CA GLY A 57 -11.61 -12.17 -4.31
C GLY A 57 -11.18 -11.59 -2.96
N ASN A 58 -9.88 -11.40 -2.70
CA ASN A 58 -9.38 -10.79 -1.45
C ASN A 58 -8.56 -9.49 -1.66
N ILE A 59 -8.29 -8.78 -0.55
CA ILE A 59 -7.54 -7.50 -0.46
C ILE A 59 -6.06 -7.77 -0.14
N GLY A 60 -5.13 -7.15 -0.87
CA GLY A 60 -3.69 -7.35 -0.67
C GLY A 60 -2.81 -6.76 -1.78
N LEU A 61 -1.53 -7.12 -1.78
CA LEU A 61 -0.56 -6.69 -2.79
C LEU A 61 -0.53 -7.69 -3.94
N VAL A 62 -0.78 -7.24 -5.16
CA VAL A 62 -0.75 -8.08 -6.37
C VAL A 62 0.28 -7.54 -7.36
N PRO A 63 0.77 -8.35 -8.31
CA PRO A 63 1.64 -7.84 -9.37
C PRO A 63 0.99 -6.70 -10.16
N SER A 64 1.77 -5.64 -10.39
CA SER A 64 1.38 -4.56 -11.28
C SER A 64 1.61 -4.97 -12.73
N LYS A 65 0.69 -4.59 -13.63
CA LYS A 65 0.86 -4.69 -15.09
C LYS A 65 1.28 -3.36 -15.73
N LYS A 66 1.43 -2.31 -14.91
CA LYS A 66 1.87 -0.99 -15.37
C LYS A 66 3.39 -1.00 -15.44
N GLU A 67 3.92 -0.59 -16.60
CA GLU A 67 5.36 -0.49 -16.83
C GLU A 67 6.02 0.40 -15.77
N GLY A 68 7.20 -0.03 -15.30
CA GLY A 68 7.90 0.62 -14.21
C GLY A 68 7.30 0.36 -12.83
N TYR A 69 6.37 -0.57 -12.63
CA TYR A 69 5.87 -0.91 -11.29
C TYR A 69 5.81 -2.41 -11.10
N HIS A 70 6.27 -2.88 -9.94
CA HIS A 70 6.34 -4.30 -9.60
C HIS A 70 5.04 -4.78 -8.93
N LEU A 71 4.49 -3.97 -8.03
CA LEU A 71 3.35 -4.33 -7.20
C LEU A 71 2.26 -3.27 -7.29
N LYS A 72 1.04 -3.66 -6.93
CA LYS A 72 -0.06 -2.74 -6.65
C LYS A 72 -0.94 -3.26 -5.53
N SER A 73 -1.47 -2.37 -4.70
CA SER A 73 -2.50 -2.73 -3.73
C SER A 73 -3.86 -2.88 -4.42
N LYS A 74 -4.53 -3.99 -4.12
CA LYS A 74 -5.86 -4.32 -4.60
C LYS A 74 -6.82 -4.33 -3.41
N VAL A 75 -7.84 -3.48 -3.45
CA VAL A 75 -8.92 -3.43 -2.46
C VAL A 75 -10.25 -3.77 -3.16
N LEU A 76 -11.09 -4.59 -2.53
CA LEU A 76 -12.42 -4.96 -3.05
C LEU A 76 -13.51 -4.23 -2.25
N GLY A 77 -14.50 -3.66 -2.95
CA GLY A 77 -15.64 -2.92 -2.37
C GLY A 77 -15.98 -1.61 -3.10
N LYS A 78 -17.07 -0.94 -2.69
CA LYS A 78 -17.67 0.27 -3.32
C LYS A 78 -16.75 1.53 -3.44
N GLY A 79 -15.45 1.42 -3.15
CA GLY A 79 -14.44 2.47 -3.39
C GLY A 79 -13.23 2.02 -4.23
N GLY A 80 -13.28 0.80 -4.80
CA GLY A 80 -12.12 0.06 -5.32
C GLY A 80 -11.68 0.35 -6.76
N ASN A 81 -11.71 1.61 -7.21
CA ASN A 81 -11.11 1.97 -8.51
C ASN A 81 -9.64 2.42 -8.38
N TYR A 82 -9.24 2.91 -7.20
CA TYR A 82 -7.87 3.36 -6.97
C TYR A 82 -6.96 2.19 -6.62
N ARG A 83 -5.76 2.20 -7.21
CA ARG A 83 -4.71 1.19 -6.99
C ARG A 83 -3.43 1.95 -6.74
N PHE A 84 -2.76 1.67 -5.62
CA PHE A 84 -1.45 2.24 -5.37
C PHE A 84 -0.41 1.30 -5.95
N HIS A 85 0.31 1.77 -6.97
CA HIS A 85 1.39 1.03 -7.58
C HIS A 85 2.70 1.31 -6.84
N ALA A 86 3.51 0.27 -6.65
CA ALA A 86 4.79 0.32 -5.94
C ALA A 86 5.87 -0.37 -6.77
N GLN A 87 7.11 0.05 -6.54
CA GLN A 87 8.32 -0.63 -7.00
C GLN A 87 8.97 -1.32 -5.79
N TYR A 88 9.79 -2.34 -6.05
CA TYR A 88 10.73 -2.78 -5.02
C TYR A 88 11.76 -1.67 -4.80
N CYS A 89 12.10 -1.42 -3.53
CA CYS A 89 13.27 -0.63 -3.18
C CYS A 89 14.55 -1.42 -3.47
#